data_AF-A0A0J9C1X2-F1
#
_entry.id   AF-A0A0J9C1X2-F1
#
_cell.length_a   1.000
_cell.length_b   1.000
_cell.length_c   1.000
_cell.angle_alpha   90.00
_cell.angle_beta   90.00
_cell.angle_gamma   90.00
#
_symmetry.space_group_name_H-M   'P 1'
#
loop_
_entity.id
_entity.type
_entity.pdbx_description
1 polymer ?
#
loop_
_entity_poly.entity_id
_entity_poly.type
_entity_poly.pdbx_seq_one_letter_code
_entity_poly.pdbx_strand_id
1 'polypeptide(L)'
;MERLIEDYVAYLNSNEPASTKFWTMEKRMKQDKKTPGVCIELSKRNMIFDLVRFLQDEVIVFDDLDEFSEELRESVKLLKERFG
;
A
#
# COMPACT_ATOMS: atom_id res chain seq x y z
N MET A 1 4.39 1.88 10.18
CA MET A 1 4.64 0.46 10.47
C MET A 1 4.45 0.13 11.95
N GLU A 2 4.93 0.96 12.89
CA GLU A 2 4.76 0.75 14.35
C GLU A 2 3.30 0.56 14.79
N ARG A 3 2.37 1.44 14.39
CA ARG A 3 0.94 1.27 14.70
C ARG A 3 0.35 -0.09 14.27
N LEU A 4 0.78 -0.63 13.13
CA LEU A 4 0.32 -1.95 12.67
C LEU A 4 0.84 -3.07 13.57
N ILE A 5 2.09 -2.95 14.03
CA ILE A 5 2.69 -3.91 14.96
C ILE A 5 1.94 -3.87 16.30
N GLU A 6 1.63 -2.68 16.81
CA GLU A 6 0.84 -2.49 18.03
C GLU A 6 -0.54 -3.13 17.90
N ASP A 7 -1.24 -2.90 16.78
CA ASP A 7 -2.53 -3.52 16.47
C ASP A 7 -2.44 -5.05 16.42
N TYR A 8 -1.38 -5.60 15.83
CA TYR A 8 -1.17 -7.04 15.77
C TYR A 8 -0.94 -7.64 17.15
N VAL A 9 -0.12 -6.99 17.98
CA VAL A 9 0.14 -7.43 19.36
C VAL A 9 -1.15 -7.39 20.18
N ALA A 10 -1.94 -6.32 20.06
CA ALA A 10 -3.24 -6.21 20.71
C ALA A 10 -4.20 -7.33 20.28
N TYR A 11 -4.25 -7.64 18.98
CA TYR A 11 -5.09 -8.71 18.45
C TYR A 11 -4.62 -10.11 18.91
N LEU A 12 -3.31 -10.37 18.92
CA LEU A 12 -2.76 -11.64 19.39
C LEU A 12 -3.01 -11.87 20.89
N ASN A 13 -3.06 -10.80 21.67
CA ASN A 13 -3.39 -10.83 23.10
C ASN A 13 -4.89 -10.99 23.41
N SER A 14 -5.77 -11.07 22.40
CA SER A 14 -7.21 -11.30 22.61
C SER A 14 -7.50 -12.70 23.17
N ASN A 15 -8.74 -12.94 23.65
CA ASN A 15 -9.17 -14.25 24.15
C ASN A 15 -9.70 -15.20 23.06
N GLU A 16 -9.51 -14.87 21.79
CA GLU A 16 -9.93 -15.73 20.68
C GLU A 16 -9.20 -17.09 20.69
N PRO A 17 -9.78 -18.15 20.08
CA PRO A 17 -9.06 -19.40 19.86
C PRO A 17 -7.81 -19.19 19.02
N ALA A 18 -6.74 -19.93 19.31
CA ALA A 18 -5.45 -19.81 18.61
C ALA A 18 -5.59 -20.00 17.08
N SER A 19 -6.45 -20.92 16.64
CA SER A 19 -6.74 -21.16 15.23
C SER A 19 -7.41 -19.95 14.56
N THR A 20 -8.35 -19.29 15.22
CA THR A 20 -9.02 -18.08 14.74
C THR A 20 -8.04 -16.92 14.61
N LYS A 21 -7.19 -16.71 15.63
CA LYS A 21 -6.15 -15.68 15.60
C LYS A 21 -5.20 -15.89 14.44
N PHE A 22 -4.74 -17.12 14.23
CA PHE A 22 -3.80 -17.44 13.16
C PHE A 22 -4.37 -17.09 11.78
N TRP A 23 -5.57 -17.59 11.45
CA TRP A 23 -6.17 -17.35 10.13
C TRP A 23 -6.55 -15.89 9.89
N THR A 24 -7.02 -15.19 10.92
CA THR A 24 -7.35 -13.77 10.80
C THR A 24 -6.10 -12.93 10.61
N MET A 25 -5.04 -13.23 11.38
CA MET A 25 -3.76 -12.55 11.24
C MET A 25 -3.14 -12.79 9.87
N GLU A 26 -3.18 -14.03 9.35
CA GLU A 26 -2.65 -14.36 8.02
C GLU A 26 -3.33 -13.56 6.91
N LYS A 27 -4.67 -13.45 6.96
CA LYS A 27 -5.45 -12.64 6.02
C LYS A 27 -5.10 -11.16 6.13
N ARG A 28 -5.05 -10.63 7.36
CA ARG A 28 -4.77 -9.21 7.61
C ARG A 28 -3.35 -8.85 7.14
N MET A 29 -2.34 -9.65 7.49
CA MET A 29 -0.96 -9.45 7.03
C MET A 29 -0.82 -9.54 5.50
N LYS A 30 -1.58 -10.42 4.82
CA LYS A 30 -1.60 -10.47 3.35
C LYS A 30 -2.19 -9.20 2.74
N GLN A 31 -3.16 -8.58 3.39
CA GLN A 31 -3.77 -7.34 2.94
C GLN A 31 -2.87 -6.15 3.24
N ASP A 32 -2.31 -6.07 4.44
CA ASP A 32 -1.42 -4.99 4.86
C ASP A 32 -0.10 -5.03 4.07
N LYS A 33 0.39 -6.21 3.67
CA LYS A 33 1.50 -6.34 2.70
C LYS A 33 1.23 -5.65 1.37
N LYS A 34 -0.03 -5.46 0.98
CA LYS A 34 -0.35 -4.73 -0.25
C LYS A 34 -0.24 -3.24 -0.06
N THR A 35 -0.16 -2.70 1.15
CA THR A 35 -0.03 -1.26 1.36
C THR A 35 1.43 -0.84 1.09
N PRO A 36 1.67 0.23 0.31
CA PRO A 36 3.00 0.80 0.08
C PRO A 36 3.84 1.00 1.34
N GLY A 37 3.20 1.43 2.44
CA GLY A 37 3.88 1.64 3.71
C GLY A 37 4.37 0.36 4.42
N VAL A 38 4.13 -0.83 3.85
CA VAL A 38 4.52 -2.13 4.42
C VAL A 38 5.43 -2.93 3.48
N CYS A 39 5.08 -3.03 2.20
CA CYS A 39 5.90 -3.71 1.20
C CYS A 39 5.79 -2.98 -0.14
N ILE A 40 6.93 -2.52 -0.67
CA ILE A 40 7.02 -2.01 -2.03
C ILE A 40 7.88 -2.97 -2.84
N GLU A 41 7.27 -3.70 -3.77
CA GLU A 41 7.99 -4.40 -4.82
C GLU A 41 8.02 -3.51 -6.07
N LEU A 42 9.07 -2.70 -6.20
CA LEU A 42 9.25 -1.85 -7.38
C LEU A 42 9.64 -2.72 -8.58
N SER A 43 8.78 -2.77 -9.59
CA SER A 43 9.13 -3.33 -10.90
C SER A 43 8.89 -2.30 -11.99
N LYS A 44 9.78 -2.21 -12.99
CA LYS A 44 9.59 -1.30 -14.13
C LYS A 44 8.25 -1.50 -14.85
N ARG A 45 7.70 -2.73 -14.81
CA ARG A 45 6.43 -3.07 -15.44
C ARG A 45 5.22 -2.46 -14.71
N ASN A 46 5.27 -2.41 -13.38
CA ASN A 46 4.15 -1.95 -12.56
C ASN A 46 4.34 -0.52 -12.02
N MET A 47 5.48 0.11 -12.30
CA MET A 47 5.85 1.43 -11.79
C MET A 47 4.73 2.48 -11.92
N ILE A 48 4.03 2.54 -13.05
CA ILE A 48 2.93 3.50 -13.25
C ILE A 48 1.79 3.26 -12.23
N PHE A 49 1.41 2.01 -11.99
CA PHE A 49 0.37 1.65 -11.02
C PHE A 49 0.84 1.91 -9.59
N ASP A 50 2.12 1.67 -9.31
CA ASP A 50 2.72 1.96 -8.00
C ASP A 50 2.68 3.47 -7.71
N LEU A 51 3.03 4.32 -8.69
CA LEU A 51 2.95 5.78 -8.56
C LEU A 51 1.52 6.28 -8.34
N VAL A 52 0.54 5.75 -9.08
CA VAL A 52 -0.88 6.06 -8.86
C VAL A 52 -1.30 5.69 -7.44
N ARG A 53 -0.91 4.50 -6.97
CA ARG A 53 -1.23 4.05 -5.61
C ARG A 53 -0.59 4.93 -4.55
N PHE A 54 0.65 5.37 -4.74
CA PHE A 54 1.32 6.28 -3.81
C PHE A 54 0.62 7.65 -3.75
N LEU A 55 0.15 8.16 -4.88
CA LEU A 55 -0.64 9.40 -4.94
C LEU A 55 -2.02 9.26 -4.28
N GLN A 56 -2.64 8.07 -4.34
CA GLN A 56 -3.92 7.79 -3.68
C GLN A 56 -3.77 7.61 -2.18
N ASP A 57 -2.71 6.95 -1.74
CA ASP A 57 -2.37 6.75 -0.33
C ASP A 57 -1.75 8.01 0.30
N GLU A 58 -1.71 9.14 -0.43
CA GLU A 58 -1.12 10.43 -0.02
C GLU A 58 0.33 10.31 0.47
N VAL A 59 1.07 9.31 -0.04
CA VAL A 59 2.48 9.06 0.28
C VAL A 59 3.38 10.06 -0.45
N ILE A 60 2.99 10.45 -1.66
CA ILE A 60 3.66 11.45 -2.51
C ILE A 60 2.63 12.44 -3.05
N VAL A 61 3.09 13.63 -3.44
CA VAL A 61 2.29 14.62 -4.18
C VAL A 61 2.63 14.59 -5.67
N PHE A 62 1.79 15.19 -6.52
CA PHE A 62 2.03 15.17 -7.96
C PHE A 62 3.30 15.94 -8.36
N ASP A 63 3.67 16.96 -7.58
CA ASP A 63 4.90 17.74 -7.76
C ASP A 63 6.16 16.87 -7.57
N ASP A 64 6.08 15.79 -6.78
CA ASP A 64 7.20 14.84 -6.63
C ASP A 64 7.49 14.08 -7.94
N LEU A 65 6.61 14.18 -8.94
CA LEU A 65 6.80 13.58 -10.27
C LEU A 65 7.40 14.54 -11.31
N ASP A 66 7.77 15.78 -10.94
CA ASP A 66 8.27 16.80 -11.89
C ASP A 66 9.56 16.39 -12.62
N GLU A 67 10.41 15.56 -12.01
CA GLU A 67 11.65 15.07 -12.64
C GLU A 67 11.43 13.93 -13.64
N PHE A 68 10.20 13.40 -13.73
CA PHE A 68 9.86 12.34 -14.69
C PHE A 68 9.45 12.91 -16.05
N SER A 69 9.46 12.06 -17.08
CA SER A 69 8.99 12.46 -18.41
C SER A 69 7.51 12.87 -18.39
N GLU A 70 7.17 13.87 -19.20
CA GLU A 70 5.78 14.32 -19.39
C GLU A 70 4.83 13.17 -19.75
N GLU A 71 5.26 12.24 -20.62
CA GLU A 71 4.48 11.06 -21.00
C GLU A 71 4.09 10.19 -19.79
N LEU A 72 5.02 10.00 -18.84
CA LEU A 72 4.76 9.24 -17.63
C LEU A 72 3.78 9.99 -16.71
N ARG A 73 4.01 11.30 -16.53
CA ARG A 73 3.17 12.16 -15.68
C ARG A 73 1.73 12.20 -16.18
N GLU A 74 1.52 12.36 -17.50
CA GLU A 74 0.20 12.31 -18.12
C GLU A 74 -0.47 10.93 -17.93
N SER A 75 0.28 9.84 -18.14
CA SER A 75 -0.24 8.48 -17.96
C SER A 75 -0.70 8.23 -16.52
N VAL A 76 0.10 8.66 -15.53
CA VAL A 76 -0.24 8.58 -14.10
C VAL A 76 -1.47 9.42 -13.78
N LYS A 77 -1.57 10.64 -14.33
CA LYS A 77 -2.72 11.52 -14.14
C LYS A 77 -4.02 10.90 -14.67
N LEU A 78 -4.01 10.38 -15.90
CA LEU A 78 -5.17 9.71 -16.51
C LEU A 78 -5.63 8.49 -15.71
N LEU A 79 -4.68 7.70 -15.20
CA LEU A 79 -5.00 6.52 -14.39
C LEU A 79 -5.53 6.92 -13.00
N LYS A 80 -4.97 7.97 -12.38
CA LYS A 80 -5.48 8.50 -11.13
C LYS A 80 -6.93 8.99 -11.27
N GLU A 81 -7.26 9.71 -12.34
CA GLU A 81 -8.64 10.15 -12.61
C GLU A 81 -9.61 8.99 -12.90
N ARG A 82 -9.09 7.87 -13.40
CA ARG A 82 -9.90 6.68 -13.71
C ARG A 82 -10.13 5.77 -12.50
N PHE A 83 -9.19 5.72 -11.56
CA PHE A 83 -9.20 4.80 -10.41
C PHE A 83 -9.32 5.47 -9.04
N GLY A 84 -9.29 6.81 -8.97
CA GLY A 84 -9.60 7.61 -7.77
C GLY A 84 -11.10 7.91 -7.66
#